data_AF-A0A554GA88-F1
#
_entry.id   AF-A0A554GA88-F1
#
_cell.length_a   1.000
_cell.length_b   1.000
_cell.length_c   1.000
_cell.angle_alpha   90.00
_cell.angle_beta   90.00
_cell.angle_gamma   90.00
#
_symmetry.space_group_name_H-M   'P 1'
#
loop_
_entity.id
_entity.type
_entity.pdbx_description
1 polymer ?
#
loop_
_entity_poly.entity_id
_entity_poly.type
_entity_poly.pdbx_seq_one_letter_code
_entity_poly.pdbx_strand_id
1 'polypeptide(L)'
;MVEKKDAAEVWGREVSAKELWPRVEAAAGPGWSARLAPGWQGTAENGVLFHEGDLEADSLVIGPRPLVVSGNVRINGLLEDGHAADHTLLVVLGDLEAENIATFSTLFVAGDARIHGLLFGASLNDDLFCVAGGLTANTLAEGGHHLLVQGALDVEVLVGTNLTTAGAPRQRLAPHDALLPGTWRAVEEDEDGVLESTLDPQGLLAKLRAGEPVLEDTRISPADKAIAAVKAKAARGEQIPRLGLPLKQLKTLPEALFSLTWLEELTLDSNDIEALSPRIGELKALRVLSLESLPLTTLPVELCRLPALQSLSLRYCDKLTRLPDAFSELETLEELYLDAMALEDFPQVLLRLPRLKKLWWWRFFQTPPARLEALVAGMARMPGLTHAGFFQGNLTALPGNLSRLAGLKQFKLGLDRVPPAEVKRLEAALPPGCLRVGY
;
A
#
# COMPACT_ATOMS: atom_id res chain seq x y z
N MET A 1 -40.89 4.19 -3.82
CA MET A 1 -41.29 5.42 -4.53
C MET A 1 -42.11 6.27 -3.58
N VAL A 2 -41.51 7.33 -3.04
CA VAL A 2 -42.26 8.44 -2.43
C VAL A 2 -42.22 9.54 -3.49
N GLU A 3 -43.39 9.91 -4.01
CA GLU A 3 -43.56 10.97 -5.00
C GLU A 3 -43.09 12.30 -4.38
N LYS A 4 -42.06 12.91 -4.97
CA LYS A 4 -41.55 14.25 -4.59
C LYS A 4 -42.53 15.33 -5.08
N LYS A 5 -43.64 15.49 -4.38
CA LYS A 5 -44.29 16.79 -4.21
C LYS A 5 -44.10 17.17 -2.74
N ASP A 6 -43.58 18.37 -2.53
CA ASP A 6 -43.41 19.05 -1.23
C ASP A 6 -42.24 18.58 -0.35
N ALA A 7 -41.01 18.65 -0.87
CA ALA A 7 -39.78 18.54 -0.06
C ALA A 7 -39.39 19.84 0.67
N ALA A 8 -40.06 20.96 0.38
CA ALA A 8 -39.75 22.27 0.97
C ALA A 8 -40.14 22.37 2.46
N GLU A 9 -41.09 21.57 2.94
CA GLU A 9 -41.53 21.59 4.35
C GLU A 9 -40.62 20.82 5.32
N VAL A 10 -39.65 20.03 4.84
CA VAL A 10 -38.96 19.05 5.70
C VAL A 10 -37.72 19.61 6.41
N TRP A 11 -37.07 20.65 5.86
CA TRP A 11 -35.73 21.04 6.29
C TRP A 11 -35.61 22.43 6.91
N GLY A 12 -36.65 23.25 6.89
CA GLY A 12 -36.56 24.60 7.45
C GLY A 12 -37.71 25.49 7.02
N ARG A 13 -37.75 26.71 7.58
CA ARG A 13 -38.74 27.72 7.20
C ARG A 13 -38.22 28.59 6.06
N GLU A 14 -39.09 29.06 5.19
CA GLU A 14 -38.73 30.05 4.18
C GLU A 14 -38.46 31.42 4.82
N VAL A 15 -37.36 32.05 4.43
CA VAL A 15 -36.96 33.39 4.88
C VAL A 15 -36.41 34.21 3.72
N SER A 16 -36.32 35.53 3.95
CA SER A 16 -35.65 36.42 3.02
C SER A 16 -34.14 36.38 3.19
N ALA A 17 -33.43 36.54 2.07
CA ALA A 17 -31.98 36.71 2.08
C ALA A 17 -31.51 37.80 3.06
N LYS A 18 -32.23 38.93 3.08
CA LYS A 18 -31.92 40.09 3.91
C LYS A 18 -32.02 39.80 5.41
N GLU A 19 -32.91 38.87 5.81
CA GLU A 19 -33.03 38.42 7.20
C GLU A 19 -31.79 37.67 7.67
N LEU A 20 -31.11 36.96 6.77
CA LEU A 20 -29.99 36.08 7.12
C LEU A 20 -28.63 36.78 7.14
N TRP A 21 -28.45 37.89 6.41
CA TRP A 21 -27.18 38.62 6.35
C TRP A 21 -26.56 38.95 7.70
N PRO A 22 -27.28 39.49 8.70
CA PRO A 22 -26.69 39.73 10.01
C PRO A 22 -26.18 38.45 10.69
N ARG A 23 -26.86 37.31 10.48
CA ARG A 23 -26.46 36.01 11.07
C ARG A 23 -25.23 35.44 10.38
N VAL A 24 -25.18 35.50 9.05
CA VAL A 24 -24.00 35.11 8.27
C VAL A 24 -22.76 35.91 8.70
N GLU A 25 -22.88 37.23 8.76
CA GLU A 25 -21.79 38.12 9.14
C GLU A 25 -21.32 37.88 10.59
N ALA A 26 -22.25 37.59 11.49
CA ALA A 26 -21.94 37.25 12.87
C ALA A 26 -21.18 35.92 13.01
N ALA A 27 -21.52 34.91 12.20
CA ALA A 27 -20.91 33.59 12.28
C ALA A 27 -19.55 33.51 11.56
N ALA A 28 -19.45 34.10 10.38
CA ALA A 28 -18.30 33.91 9.49
C ALA A 28 -17.37 35.14 9.39
N GLY A 29 -17.79 36.27 9.97
CA GLY A 29 -17.04 37.52 9.99
C GLY A 29 -17.39 38.49 8.85
N PRO A 30 -16.87 39.73 8.92
CA PRO A 30 -17.24 40.82 8.02
C PRO A 30 -16.96 40.53 6.54
N GLY A 31 -17.95 40.77 5.67
CA GLY A 31 -17.85 40.69 4.22
C GLY A 31 -18.30 39.36 3.62
N TRP A 32 -18.74 38.41 4.44
CA TRP A 32 -19.26 37.12 3.96
C TRP A 32 -20.57 37.25 3.19
N SER A 33 -21.47 38.15 3.59
CA SER A 33 -22.69 38.41 2.83
C SER A 33 -22.40 38.90 1.41
N ALA A 34 -21.33 39.68 1.21
CA ALA A 34 -20.91 40.13 -0.12
C ALA A 34 -20.34 39.00 -0.98
N ARG A 35 -19.72 37.98 -0.36
CA ARG A 35 -19.25 36.75 -1.05
C ARG A 35 -20.41 35.83 -1.44
N LEU A 36 -21.45 35.77 -0.61
CA LEU A 36 -22.66 34.97 -0.88
C LEU A 36 -23.62 35.64 -1.86
N ALA A 37 -23.65 36.98 -1.88
CA ALA A 37 -24.62 37.76 -2.65
C ALA A 37 -24.69 37.40 -4.15
N PRO A 38 -23.59 37.13 -4.87
CA PRO A 38 -23.65 36.65 -6.25
C PRO A 38 -24.41 35.34 -6.40
N GLY A 39 -24.20 34.38 -5.49
CA GLY A 39 -24.87 33.08 -5.49
C GLY A 39 -26.36 33.15 -5.12
N TRP A 40 -26.84 34.29 -4.61
CA TRP A 40 -28.26 34.55 -4.31
C TRP A 40 -28.93 35.45 -5.36
N GLN A 41 -28.23 35.83 -6.45
CA GLN A 41 -28.83 36.60 -7.53
C GLN A 41 -29.90 35.76 -8.24
N GLY A 42 -31.18 36.12 -8.06
CA GLY A 42 -32.32 35.43 -8.66
C GLY A 42 -33.22 34.67 -7.67
N THR A 43 -32.82 34.53 -6.40
CA THR A 43 -33.72 34.00 -5.38
C THR A 43 -34.79 35.03 -5.02
N ALA A 44 -36.08 34.65 -5.10
CA ALA A 44 -37.20 35.53 -4.73
C ALA A 44 -37.10 36.00 -3.26
N GLU A 45 -37.86 37.04 -2.89
CA GLU A 45 -37.83 37.65 -1.53
C GLU A 45 -38.07 36.65 -0.37
N ASN A 46 -38.61 35.45 -0.62
CA ASN A 46 -38.76 34.33 0.33
C ASN A 46 -38.11 33.02 -0.17
N GLY A 47 -37.01 33.11 -0.92
CA GLY A 47 -36.43 31.99 -1.66
C GLY A 47 -35.42 31.12 -0.91
N VAL A 48 -35.11 31.41 0.37
CA VAL A 48 -34.08 30.71 1.14
C VAL A 48 -34.71 29.85 2.22
N LEU A 49 -34.28 28.60 2.32
CA LEU A 49 -34.65 27.69 3.42
C LEU A 49 -33.70 27.93 4.60
N PHE A 50 -34.27 28.16 5.79
CA PHE A 50 -33.50 28.34 7.01
C PHE A 50 -33.81 27.24 8.03
N HIS A 51 -32.79 26.48 8.40
CA HIS A 51 -32.81 25.48 9.45
C HIS A 51 -32.19 26.06 10.73
N GLU A 52 -32.98 26.09 11.81
CA GLU A 52 -32.52 26.55 13.11
C GLU A 52 -32.04 25.38 13.96
N GLY A 53 -30.75 25.40 14.35
CA GLY A 53 -30.09 24.33 15.11
C GLY A 53 -29.18 23.45 14.26
N ASP A 54 -28.82 22.29 14.83
CA ASP A 54 -27.99 21.28 14.18
C ASP A 54 -28.83 20.40 13.24
N LEU A 55 -28.25 20.03 12.10
CA LEU A 55 -28.88 19.18 11.10
C LEU A 55 -28.10 17.87 10.95
N GLU A 56 -28.78 16.75 11.16
CA GLU A 56 -28.22 15.41 10.95
C GLU A 56 -29.05 14.64 9.91
N ALA A 57 -28.39 13.98 8.96
CA ALA A 57 -29.05 13.15 7.95
C ALA A 57 -28.15 12.01 7.47
N ASP A 58 -28.75 10.92 7.00
CA ASP A 58 -28.00 9.84 6.36
C ASP A 58 -27.48 10.27 4.99
N SER A 59 -28.31 10.96 4.21
CA SER A 59 -27.91 11.63 2.97
C SER A 59 -28.73 12.90 2.80
N LEU A 60 -28.14 13.93 2.20
CA LEU A 60 -28.81 15.21 1.96
C LEU A 60 -28.65 15.60 0.50
N VAL A 61 -29.79 15.85 -0.14
CA VAL A 61 -29.86 16.37 -1.52
C VAL A 61 -30.38 17.79 -1.46
N ILE A 62 -29.52 18.78 -1.74
CA ILE A 62 -29.92 20.18 -1.72
C ILE A 62 -30.73 20.48 -2.98
N GLY A 63 -31.93 21.03 -2.80
CA GLY A 63 -32.78 21.46 -3.91
C GLY A 63 -32.35 22.80 -4.51
N PRO A 64 -33.09 23.34 -5.50
CA PRO A 64 -32.73 24.59 -6.18
C PRO A 64 -32.83 25.85 -5.31
N ARG A 65 -33.25 25.72 -4.05
CA ARG A 65 -33.35 26.83 -3.11
C ARG A 65 -32.16 26.77 -2.15
N PRO A 66 -31.47 27.90 -1.88
CA PRO A 66 -30.41 27.92 -0.89
C PRO A 66 -30.89 27.41 0.46
N LEU A 67 -30.07 26.59 1.11
CA LEU A 67 -30.29 26.12 2.48
C LEU A 67 -29.25 26.77 3.39
N VAL A 68 -29.70 27.41 4.46
CA VAL A 68 -28.85 27.95 5.52
C VAL A 68 -29.14 27.21 6.81
N VAL A 69 -28.11 26.59 7.39
CA VAL A 69 -28.18 25.88 8.67
C VAL A 69 -27.45 26.72 9.73
N SER A 70 -28.14 27.06 10.82
CA SER A 70 -27.55 27.93 11.84
C SER A 70 -26.57 27.23 12.77
N GLY A 71 -26.66 25.91 12.90
CA GLY A 71 -25.78 25.08 13.72
C GLY A 71 -24.83 24.20 12.88
N ASN A 72 -24.46 23.06 13.46
CA ASN A 72 -23.59 22.08 12.84
C ASN A 72 -24.37 21.19 11.86
N VAL A 73 -23.68 20.66 10.85
CA VAL A 73 -24.25 19.72 9.89
C VAL A 73 -23.48 18.41 9.94
N ARG A 74 -24.16 17.29 10.17
CA ARG A 74 -23.58 15.93 10.12
C ARG A 74 -24.29 15.06 9.09
N ILE A 75 -23.56 14.58 8.08
CA ILE A 75 -24.07 13.72 7.01
C ILE A 75 -23.33 12.39 7.03
N ASN A 76 -24.02 11.29 7.37
CA ASN A 76 -23.38 9.97 7.48
C ASN A 76 -23.03 9.33 6.12
N GLY A 77 -23.62 9.83 5.04
CA GLY A 77 -23.51 9.29 3.68
C GLY A 77 -23.13 10.38 2.69
N LEU A 78 -24.03 10.69 1.74
CA LEU A 78 -23.73 11.60 0.65
C LEU A 78 -24.46 12.94 0.82
N LEU A 79 -23.69 14.03 0.81
CA LEU A 79 -24.18 15.38 0.54
C LEU A 79 -24.04 15.67 -0.96
N GLU A 80 -25.14 15.93 -1.65
CA GLU A 80 -25.13 16.24 -3.09
C GLU A 80 -26.09 17.38 -3.45
N ASP A 81 -25.80 18.05 -4.57
CA ASP A 81 -26.74 19.01 -5.17
C ASP A 81 -27.72 18.25 -6.08
N GLY A 82 -29.02 18.49 -5.89
CA GLY A 82 -30.08 17.80 -6.61
C GLY A 82 -30.33 18.31 -8.03
N HIS A 83 -29.77 19.48 -8.37
CA HIS A 83 -30.00 20.14 -9.66
C HIS A 83 -28.70 20.76 -10.20
N ALA A 84 -28.11 20.14 -11.23
CA ALA A 84 -26.82 20.58 -11.80
C ALA A 84 -26.87 21.90 -12.60
N ALA A 85 -28.06 22.48 -12.80
CA ALA A 85 -28.27 23.68 -13.63
C ALA A 85 -28.56 24.94 -12.81
N ASP A 86 -28.93 24.80 -11.53
CA ASP A 86 -29.33 25.91 -10.67
C ASP A 86 -28.28 26.00 -9.57
N HIS A 87 -27.56 27.13 -9.49
CA HIS A 87 -26.50 27.40 -8.51
C HIS A 87 -27.00 27.13 -7.07
N THR A 88 -26.86 25.89 -6.64
CA THR A 88 -27.44 25.41 -5.40
C THR A 88 -26.48 25.79 -4.29
N LEU A 89 -26.99 26.44 -3.24
CA LEU A 89 -26.16 26.97 -2.16
C LEU A 89 -26.48 26.34 -0.82
N LEU A 90 -25.51 25.67 -0.22
CA LEU A 90 -25.56 25.31 1.19
C LEU A 90 -24.62 26.22 2.00
N VAL A 91 -25.18 26.83 3.05
CA VAL A 91 -24.45 27.66 4.01
C VAL A 91 -24.57 27.04 5.39
N VAL A 92 -23.43 26.64 5.96
CA VAL A 92 -23.33 26.08 7.32
C VAL A 92 -22.69 27.13 8.21
N LEU A 93 -23.42 27.63 9.20
CA LEU A 93 -22.91 28.64 10.14
C LEU A 93 -22.11 28.03 11.31
N GLY A 94 -22.17 26.71 11.50
CA GLY A 94 -21.31 25.94 12.41
C GLY A 94 -20.29 25.07 11.66
N ASP A 95 -19.98 23.91 12.24
CA ASP A 95 -19.08 22.90 11.67
C ASP A 95 -19.83 21.96 10.70
N LEU A 96 -19.11 21.44 9.70
CA LEU A 96 -19.60 20.45 8.76
C LEU A 96 -18.84 19.13 8.91
N GLU A 97 -19.55 18.03 9.12
CA GLU A 97 -19.02 16.67 9.11
C GLU A 97 -19.77 15.84 8.06
N ALA A 98 -19.07 15.26 7.10
CA ALA A 98 -19.68 14.44 6.06
C ALA A 98 -18.83 13.21 5.73
N GLU A 99 -19.47 12.10 5.35
CA GLU A 99 -18.76 10.96 4.78
C GLU A 99 -18.31 11.29 3.35
N ASN A 100 -19.22 11.67 2.45
CA ASN A 100 -18.88 12.12 1.10
C ASN A 100 -19.64 13.39 0.73
N ILE A 101 -19.00 14.24 -0.07
CA ILE A 101 -19.61 15.45 -0.63
C ILE A 101 -19.38 15.44 -2.15
N ALA A 102 -20.47 15.54 -2.91
CA ALA A 102 -20.45 15.70 -4.36
C ALA A 102 -21.28 16.93 -4.73
N THR A 103 -20.66 18.10 -4.71
CA THR A 103 -21.32 19.37 -5.01
C THR A 103 -21.03 19.77 -6.45
N PHE A 104 -22.03 20.29 -7.14
CA PHE A 104 -21.90 20.89 -8.47
C PHE A 104 -22.02 22.41 -8.40
N SER A 105 -22.07 22.97 -7.19
CA SER A 105 -22.29 24.38 -6.92
C SER A 105 -21.52 24.83 -5.68
N THR A 106 -21.97 25.90 -5.04
CA THR A 106 -21.19 26.66 -4.08
C THR A 106 -21.55 26.22 -2.64
N LEU A 107 -20.55 25.90 -1.83
CA LEU A 107 -20.70 25.43 -0.45
C LEU A 107 -19.86 26.29 0.50
N PHE A 108 -20.51 26.80 1.54
CA PHE A 108 -19.91 27.69 2.52
C PHE A 108 -20.01 27.12 3.92
N VAL A 109 -18.88 27.06 4.62
CA VAL A 109 -18.78 26.60 6.00
C VAL A 109 -18.07 27.68 6.83
N ALA A 110 -18.76 28.20 7.85
CA ALA A 110 -18.18 29.20 8.75
C ALA A 110 -17.22 28.58 9.77
N GLY A 111 -17.50 27.36 10.24
CA GLY A 111 -16.65 26.60 11.16
C GLY A 111 -15.64 25.70 10.44
N ASP A 112 -15.29 24.59 11.10
CA ASP A 112 -14.42 23.55 10.57
C ASP A 112 -15.21 22.58 9.67
N ALA A 113 -14.56 22.05 8.63
CA ALA A 113 -15.11 21.03 7.75
C ALA A 113 -14.30 19.73 7.85
N ARG A 114 -14.96 18.61 8.15
CA ARG A 114 -14.37 17.26 8.19
C ARG A 114 -15.07 16.35 7.20
N ILE A 115 -14.30 15.81 6.27
CA ILE A 115 -14.80 14.98 5.17
C ILE A 115 -14.05 13.64 5.17
N HIS A 116 -14.73 12.56 5.52
CA HIS A 116 -14.06 11.27 5.73
C HIS A 116 -13.70 10.54 4.42
N GLY A 117 -14.45 10.77 3.35
CA GLY A 117 -14.26 10.16 2.05
C GLY A 117 -13.78 11.17 1.02
N LEU A 118 -14.61 11.37 0.00
CA LEU A 118 -14.33 12.24 -1.13
C LEU A 118 -15.11 13.55 -1.02
N LEU A 119 -14.41 14.68 -1.19
CA LEU A 119 -15.02 15.94 -1.62
C LEU A 119 -14.75 16.13 -3.11
N PHE A 120 -15.83 16.16 -3.88
CA PHE A 120 -15.80 16.37 -5.33
C PHE A 120 -16.59 17.59 -5.76
N GLY A 121 -16.00 18.36 -6.68
CA GLY A 121 -16.66 19.45 -7.37
C GLY A 121 -16.47 19.39 -8.88
N ALA A 122 -17.56 19.57 -9.64
CA ALA A 122 -17.51 19.88 -11.06
C ALA A 122 -18.47 21.03 -11.41
N SER A 123 -17.90 22.20 -11.76
CA SER A 123 -18.62 23.30 -12.38
C SER A 123 -17.78 23.87 -13.52
N LEU A 124 -18.48 24.39 -14.53
CA LEU A 124 -17.89 25.11 -15.65
C LEU A 124 -17.67 26.61 -15.33
N ASN A 125 -18.18 27.07 -14.17
CA ASN A 125 -18.10 28.45 -13.71
C ASN A 125 -17.30 28.52 -12.39
N ASP A 126 -16.84 29.71 -12.01
CA ASP A 126 -16.06 30.02 -10.80
C ASP A 126 -16.84 29.78 -9.48
N ASP A 127 -17.41 28.60 -9.27
CA ASP A 127 -18.19 28.25 -8.09
C ASP A 127 -17.24 27.86 -6.94
N LEU A 128 -17.36 28.58 -5.82
CA LEU A 128 -16.41 28.58 -4.70
C LEU A 128 -16.84 27.59 -3.60
N PHE A 129 -15.95 26.70 -3.18
CA PHE A 129 -16.09 26.02 -1.89
C PHE A 129 -15.24 26.76 -0.87
N CYS A 130 -15.88 27.30 0.17
CA CYS A 130 -15.21 28.17 1.13
C CYS A 130 -15.39 27.67 2.57
N VAL A 131 -14.28 27.46 3.26
CA VAL A 131 -14.23 27.11 4.68
C VAL A 131 -13.46 28.20 5.42
N ALA A 132 -14.13 28.86 6.36
CA ALA A 132 -13.49 29.87 7.20
C ALA A 132 -12.58 29.24 8.26
N GLY A 133 -12.99 28.10 8.82
CA GLY A 133 -12.18 27.28 9.72
C GLY A 133 -11.17 26.40 8.97
N GLY A 134 -10.79 25.29 9.63
CA GLY A 134 -9.94 24.27 9.06
C GLY A 134 -10.69 23.25 8.21
N LEU A 135 -10.00 22.64 7.26
CA LEU A 135 -10.50 21.55 6.43
C LEU A 135 -9.66 20.30 6.64
N THR A 136 -10.32 19.21 7.05
CA THR A 136 -9.74 17.87 7.09
C THR A 136 -10.44 16.97 6.07
N ALA A 137 -9.67 16.34 5.19
CA ALA A 137 -10.23 15.36 4.25
C ALA A 137 -9.25 14.25 3.88
N ASN A 138 -9.75 13.02 3.69
CA ASN A 138 -8.93 11.94 3.14
C ASN A 138 -8.62 12.20 1.66
N THR A 139 -9.60 12.59 0.86
CA THR A 139 -9.35 12.97 -0.53
C THR A 139 -10.18 14.17 -0.97
N LEU A 140 -9.51 15.11 -1.62
CA LEU A 140 -10.12 16.18 -2.39
C LEU A 140 -9.91 15.90 -3.88
N ALA A 141 -10.99 15.85 -4.67
CA ALA A 141 -10.90 15.84 -6.13
C ALA A 141 -11.60 17.07 -6.70
N GLU A 142 -10.84 17.94 -7.35
CA GLU A 142 -11.39 19.14 -8.00
C GLU A 142 -11.34 18.98 -9.52
N GLY A 143 -12.45 19.30 -10.17
CA GLY A 143 -12.59 19.36 -11.63
C GLY A 143 -12.92 20.76 -12.13
N GLY A 144 -12.43 21.81 -11.47
CA GLY A 144 -12.66 23.21 -11.87
C GLY A 144 -13.06 24.18 -10.75
N HIS A 145 -13.40 23.70 -9.55
CA HIS A 145 -13.77 24.60 -8.44
C HIS A 145 -12.56 25.27 -7.81
N HIS A 146 -12.72 26.52 -7.39
CA HIS A 146 -11.78 27.16 -6.50
C HIS A 146 -12.11 26.80 -5.05
N LEU A 147 -11.23 25.99 -4.43
CA LEU A 147 -11.31 25.70 -3.01
C LEU A 147 -10.58 26.78 -2.21
N LEU A 148 -11.28 27.47 -1.32
CA LEU A 148 -10.74 28.48 -0.42
C LEU A 148 -10.83 27.99 1.03
N VAL A 149 -9.68 27.75 1.66
CA VAL A 149 -9.61 27.37 3.08
C VAL A 149 -8.79 28.42 3.82
N GLN A 150 -9.44 29.15 4.73
CA GLN A 150 -8.79 30.23 5.48
C GLN A 150 -8.02 29.71 6.71
N GLY A 151 -8.50 28.63 7.33
CA GLY A 151 -7.84 27.97 8.47
C GLY A 151 -6.83 26.89 8.07
N ALA A 152 -6.61 25.94 8.98
CA ALA A 152 -5.66 24.85 8.80
C ALA A 152 -6.14 23.85 7.74
N LEU A 153 -5.21 23.28 6.98
CA LEU A 153 -5.49 22.25 5.98
C LEU A 153 -4.82 20.94 6.40
N ASP A 154 -5.61 19.87 6.60
CA ASP A 154 -5.13 18.49 6.76
C ASP A 154 -5.80 17.60 5.73
N VAL A 155 -5.26 17.61 4.50
CA VAL A 155 -5.76 16.80 3.38
C VAL A 155 -4.70 15.78 2.99
N GLU A 156 -5.06 14.49 2.98
CA GLU A 156 -4.13 13.41 2.64
C GLU A 156 -3.80 13.43 1.14
N VAL A 157 -4.82 13.40 0.28
CA VAL A 157 -4.65 13.44 -1.18
C VAL A 157 -5.46 14.59 -1.79
N LEU A 158 -4.79 15.40 -2.61
CA LEU A 158 -5.42 16.34 -3.54
C LEU A 158 -5.28 15.83 -4.98
N VAL A 159 -6.39 15.73 -5.68
CA VAL A 159 -6.48 15.43 -7.11
C VAL A 159 -6.91 16.72 -7.82
N GLY A 160 -5.98 17.33 -8.57
CA GLY A 160 -6.17 18.63 -9.22
C GLY A 160 -5.25 19.75 -8.70
N THR A 161 -5.46 20.97 -9.16
CA THR A 161 -4.59 22.14 -8.96
C THR A 161 -5.26 23.36 -8.30
N ASN A 162 -6.59 23.48 -8.29
CA ASN A 162 -7.30 24.72 -7.90
C ASN A 162 -7.57 24.84 -6.38
N LEU A 163 -6.51 24.98 -5.58
CA LEU A 163 -6.58 25.13 -4.13
C LEU A 163 -5.89 26.42 -3.65
N THR A 164 -6.65 27.32 -3.03
CA THR A 164 -6.14 28.51 -2.33
C THR A 164 -6.24 28.32 -0.82
N THR A 165 -5.10 28.18 -0.16
CA THR A 165 -5.02 27.98 1.30
C THR A 165 -3.65 28.40 1.83
N ALA A 166 -3.55 28.66 3.13
CA ALA A 166 -2.27 28.91 3.80
C ALA A 166 -1.43 27.62 3.99
N GLY A 167 -2.04 26.44 3.87
CA GLY A 167 -1.39 25.13 4.01
C GLY A 167 -1.08 24.42 2.69
N ALA A 168 -0.68 23.16 2.76
CA ALA A 168 -0.51 22.29 1.61
C ALA A 168 -0.99 20.86 1.93
N PRO A 169 -1.62 20.15 0.97
CA PRO A 169 -1.99 18.75 1.15
C PRO A 169 -0.73 17.86 1.25
N ARG A 170 -0.85 16.67 1.83
CA ARG A 170 0.28 15.73 1.98
C ARG A 170 0.74 15.17 0.63
N GLN A 171 -0.19 14.95 -0.29
CA GLN A 171 0.08 14.47 -1.64
C GLN A 171 -0.77 15.23 -2.67
N ARG A 172 -0.20 15.51 -3.85
CA ARG A 172 -0.93 15.97 -5.03
C ARG A 172 -0.77 14.94 -6.15
N LEU A 173 -1.86 14.57 -6.80
CA LEU A 173 -1.89 13.58 -7.89
C LEU A 173 -2.58 14.15 -9.13
N ALA A 174 -2.14 13.67 -10.29
CA ALA A 174 -2.88 13.90 -11.51
C ALA A 174 -4.20 13.11 -11.44
N PRO A 175 -5.28 13.62 -12.07
CA PRO A 175 -6.57 12.97 -12.05
C PRO A 175 -6.48 11.46 -12.35
N HIS A 176 -5.90 11.07 -13.49
CA HIS A 176 -5.78 9.67 -13.96
C HIS A 176 -4.94 8.74 -13.08
N ASP A 177 -4.13 9.27 -12.15
CA ASP A 177 -3.32 8.46 -11.23
C ASP A 177 -4.10 8.07 -9.95
N ALA A 178 -5.30 8.63 -9.75
CA ALA A 178 -6.00 8.57 -8.47
C ALA A 178 -7.44 8.04 -8.53
N LEU A 179 -8.15 8.09 -9.67
CA LEU A 179 -9.56 7.64 -9.76
C LEU A 179 -9.74 6.46 -10.72
N LEU A 180 -10.64 5.55 -10.34
CA LEU A 180 -10.84 4.25 -11.00
C LEU A 180 -11.21 4.37 -12.49
N PRO A 181 -10.89 3.36 -13.32
CA PRO A 181 -11.36 3.31 -14.70
C PRO A 181 -12.88 3.55 -14.80
N GLY A 182 -13.28 4.44 -15.71
CA GLY A 182 -14.68 4.85 -15.89
C GLY A 182 -15.10 6.11 -15.10
N THR A 183 -14.22 6.75 -14.35
CA THR A 183 -14.43 8.11 -13.80
C THR A 183 -13.94 9.22 -14.74
N TRP A 184 -13.64 8.88 -16.00
CA TRP A 184 -13.03 9.75 -17.00
C TRP A 184 -13.87 9.79 -18.27
N ARG A 185 -13.90 10.94 -18.95
CA ARG A 185 -14.34 11.07 -20.34
C ARG A 185 -13.18 11.57 -21.20
N ALA A 186 -13.11 11.10 -22.44
CA ALA A 186 -12.21 11.66 -23.43
C ALA A 186 -12.81 12.98 -23.96
N VAL A 187 -12.03 14.05 -23.98
CA VAL A 187 -12.39 15.27 -24.72
C VAL A 187 -11.95 15.06 -26.18
N GLU A 188 -12.82 15.38 -27.14
CA GLU A 188 -12.47 15.33 -28.56
C GLU A 188 -11.39 16.36 -28.90
N GLU A 189 -10.51 16.00 -29.85
CA GLU A 189 -9.29 16.74 -30.21
C GLU A 189 -9.51 18.24 -30.47
N ASP A 190 -8.80 19.09 -29.72
CA ASP A 190 -8.42 20.42 -30.24
C ASP A 190 -7.26 20.26 -31.24
N GLU A 191 -7.11 21.21 -32.17
CA GLU A 191 -6.24 21.18 -33.37
C GLU A 191 -4.75 20.83 -33.13
N ASP A 192 -4.32 20.69 -31.87
CA ASP A 192 -2.95 20.37 -31.44
C ASP A 192 -2.72 18.89 -31.02
N GLY A 193 -3.72 18.01 -31.15
CA GLY A 193 -3.49 16.55 -31.18
C GLY A 193 -3.15 15.88 -29.83
N VAL A 194 -3.61 16.41 -28.71
CA VAL A 194 -3.50 15.75 -27.39
C VAL A 194 -4.90 15.41 -26.88
N LEU A 195 -5.20 14.11 -26.75
CA LEU A 195 -6.38 13.60 -26.05
C LEU A 195 -6.21 13.84 -24.54
N GLU A 196 -6.83 14.88 -24.01
CA GLU A 196 -6.85 15.12 -22.56
C GLU A 196 -8.08 14.41 -21.95
N SER A 197 -7.84 13.52 -20.97
CA SER A 197 -8.92 12.85 -20.24
C SER A 197 -9.36 13.73 -19.07
N THR A 198 -10.62 14.16 -19.07
CA THR A 198 -11.21 14.96 -17.99
C THR A 198 -12.07 14.08 -17.09
N LEU A 199 -12.28 14.53 -15.85
CA LEU A 199 -13.20 13.89 -14.89
C LEU A 199 -14.59 13.72 -15.52
N ASP A 200 -15.23 12.55 -15.32
CA ASP A 200 -16.65 12.30 -15.62
C ASP A 200 -17.49 12.58 -14.37
N PRO A 201 -18.08 13.77 -14.21
CA PRO A 201 -18.79 14.12 -12.98
C PRO A 201 -20.04 13.28 -12.76
N GLN A 202 -20.72 12.90 -13.85
CA GLN A 202 -21.94 12.11 -13.79
C GLN A 202 -21.65 10.64 -13.47
N GLY A 203 -20.59 10.08 -14.07
CA GLY A 203 -20.13 8.72 -13.79
C GLY A 203 -19.63 8.59 -12.35
N LEU A 204 -18.90 9.58 -11.85
CA LEU A 204 -18.42 9.64 -10.47
C LEU A 204 -19.58 9.73 -9.46
N LEU A 205 -20.57 10.60 -9.71
CA LEU A 205 -21.75 10.72 -8.86
C LEU A 205 -22.57 9.43 -8.83
N ALA A 206 -22.75 8.78 -9.98
CA ALA A 206 -23.46 7.51 -10.08
C ALA A 206 -22.79 6.43 -9.21
N LYS A 207 -21.45 6.37 -9.21
CA LYS A 207 -20.69 5.46 -8.35
C LYS A 207 -20.85 5.78 -6.87
N LEU A 208 -20.75 7.05 -6.47
CA LEU A 208 -20.96 7.46 -5.07
C LEU A 208 -22.36 7.08 -4.57
N ARG A 209 -23.40 7.30 -5.37
CA ARG A 209 -24.79 6.89 -5.06
C ARG A 209 -24.95 5.38 -4.92
N ALA A 210 -24.20 4.62 -5.71
CA ALA A 210 -24.18 3.16 -5.65
C ALA A 210 -23.29 2.61 -4.51
N GLY A 211 -22.56 3.46 -3.80
CA GLY A 211 -21.55 3.05 -2.82
C GLY A 211 -20.35 2.33 -3.47
N GLU A 212 -20.15 2.51 -4.77
CA GLU A 212 -19.02 1.94 -5.50
C GLU A 212 -17.75 2.73 -5.21
N PRO A 213 -16.58 2.06 -5.21
CA PRO A 213 -15.31 2.77 -5.06
C PRO A 213 -15.10 3.71 -6.25
N VAL A 214 -14.61 4.91 -5.94
CA VAL A 214 -14.32 5.97 -6.91
C VAL A 214 -12.83 6.27 -7.05
N LEU A 215 -12.07 6.05 -5.99
CA LEU A 215 -10.62 6.18 -5.98
C LEU A 215 -9.99 4.90 -6.50
N GLU A 216 -9.04 5.02 -7.43
CA GLU A 216 -8.03 3.96 -7.55
C GLU A 216 -7.44 3.87 -6.17
N ASP A 217 -7.41 2.66 -5.64
CA ASP A 217 -6.78 2.46 -4.37
C ASP A 217 -5.28 2.74 -4.59
N THR A 218 -4.88 3.99 -4.39
CA THR A 218 -3.48 4.45 -4.41
C THR A 218 -2.68 3.73 -3.32
N ARG A 219 -3.36 2.94 -2.47
CA ARG A 219 -2.82 2.00 -1.48
C ARG A 219 -2.60 0.57 -2.02
N ILE A 220 -2.95 0.22 -3.27
CA ILE A 220 -2.58 -1.09 -3.83
C ILE A 220 -1.07 -1.10 -3.97
N SER A 221 -0.43 -1.80 -3.04
CA SER A 221 1.01 -1.87 -2.99
C SER A 221 1.54 -2.41 -4.33
N PRO A 222 2.76 -2.04 -4.76
CA PRO A 222 3.37 -2.67 -5.93
C PRO A 222 3.41 -4.20 -5.85
N ALA A 223 3.32 -4.78 -4.64
CA ALA A 223 3.19 -6.20 -4.42
C ALA A 223 1.79 -6.73 -4.74
N ASP A 224 0.72 -6.05 -4.32
CA ASP A 224 -0.66 -6.42 -4.65
C ASP A 224 -0.92 -6.33 -6.15
N LYS A 225 -0.36 -5.32 -6.83
CA LYS A 225 -0.40 -5.21 -8.29
C LYS A 225 0.31 -6.39 -8.98
N ALA A 226 1.48 -6.80 -8.47
CA ALA A 226 2.20 -7.96 -8.99
C ALA A 226 1.43 -9.27 -8.78
N ILE A 227 0.83 -9.45 -7.61
CA ILE A 227 -0.02 -10.61 -7.28
C ILE A 227 -1.25 -10.65 -8.20
N ALA A 228 -1.94 -9.53 -8.38
CA ALA A 228 -3.09 -9.43 -9.28
C ALA A 228 -2.71 -9.75 -10.73
N ALA A 229 -1.56 -9.25 -11.21
CA ALA A 229 -1.08 -9.52 -12.55
C ALA A 229 -0.78 -11.02 -12.76
N VAL A 230 -0.17 -11.68 -11.77
CA VAL A 230 0.11 -13.12 -11.81
C VAL A 230 -1.19 -13.94 -11.79
N LYS A 231 -2.18 -13.55 -10.97
CA LYS A 231 -3.52 -14.17 -10.97
C LYS A 231 -4.23 -14.04 -12.32
N ALA A 232 -4.21 -12.85 -12.91
CA ALA A 232 -4.85 -12.59 -14.20
C ALA A 232 -4.24 -13.44 -15.32
N LYS A 233 -2.90 -13.56 -15.34
CA LYS A 233 -2.21 -14.42 -16.30
C LYS A 233 -2.52 -15.90 -16.09
N ALA A 234 -2.52 -16.38 -14.84
CA ALA A 234 -2.90 -17.75 -14.52
C ALA A 234 -4.34 -18.08 -14.94
N ALA A 235 -5.28 -17.13 -14.77
CA ALA A 235 -6.67 -17.28 -15.24
C ALA A 235 -6.79 -17.39 -16.77
N ARG A 236 -5.81 -16.87 -17.52
CA ARG A 236 -5.71 -17.02 -18.98
C ARG A 236 -5.04 -18.33 -19.42
N GLY A 237 -4.69 -19.20 -18.48
CA GLY A 237 -4.02 -20.47 -18.75
C GLY A 237 -2.51 -20.35 -18.94
N GLU A 238 -1.92 -19.20 -18.62
CA GLU A 238 -0.46 -19.03 -18.64
C GLU A 238 0.16 -19.73 -17.42
N GLN A 239 1.21 -20.54 -17.63
CA GLN A 239 1.97 -21.15 -16.54
C GLN A 239 2.92 -20.11 -15.93
N ILE A 240 2.59 -19.57 -14.76
CA ILE A 240 3.44 -18.60 -14.05
C ILE A 240 3.71 -19.06 -12.63
N PRO A 241 4.45 -20.16 -12.43
CA PRO A 241 4.69 -20.69 -11.09
C PRO A 241 5.62 -19.82 -10.23
N ARG A 242 6.00 -18.62 -10.68
CA ARG A 242 7.03 -17.77 -10.08
C ARG A 242 6.52 -16.36 -9.78
N LEU A 243 6.78 -15.86 -8.58
CA LEU A 243 6.47 -14.49 -8.18
C LEU A 243 7.67 -13.87 -7.47
N GLY A 244 8.16 -12.75 -8.00
CA GLY A 244 9.18 -11.93 -7.36
C GLY A 244 8.57 -10.66 -6.78
N LEU A 245 8.78 -10.45 -5.48
CA LEU A 245 8.44 -9.22 -4.76
C LEU A 245 9.69 -8.53 -4.14
N PRO A 246 10.86 -8.46 -4.80
CA PRO A 246 12.02 -7.83 -4.21
C PRO A 246 11.90 -6.30 -4.18
N LEU A 247 12.54 -5.66 -3.19
CA LEU A 247 12.65 -4.19 -3.07
C LEU A 247 11.28 -3.48 -3.08
N LYS A 248 10.29 -4.04 -2.38
CA LYS A 248 8.93 -3.51 -2.29
C LYS A 248 8.62 -2.84 -0.94
N GLN A 249 9.63 -2.70 -0.07
CA GLN A 249 9.49 -2.11 1.28
C GLN A 249 8.40 -2.81 2.11
N LEU A 250 8.21 -4.12 1.89
CA LEU A 250 7.20 -4.89 2.60
C LEU A 250 7.60 -5.05 4.06
N LYS A 251 6.74 -4.63 4.98
CA LYS A 251 6.85 -4.94 6.41
C LYS A 251 6.18 -6.26 6.78
N THR A 252 5.18 -6.64 5.99
CA THR A 252 4.38 -7.87 6.13
C THR A 252 4.04 -8.42 4.75
N LEU A 253 3.65 -9.70 4.68
CA LEU A 253 3.21 -10.32 3.43
C LEU A 253 1.76 -9.93 3.11
N PRO A 254 1.45 -9.52 1.86
CA PRO A 254 0.08 -9.19 1.48
C PRO A 254 -0.85 -10.41 1.56
N GLU A 255 -2.05 -10.20 2.08
CA GLU A 255 -3.08 -11.24 2.27
C GLU A 255 -3.39 -12.02 0.97
N ALA A 256 -3.41 -11.31 -0.16
CA ALA A 256 -3.70 -11.89 -1.46
C ALA A 256 -2.66 -12.94 -1.91
N LEU A 257 -1.43 -12.93 -1.35
CA LEU A 257 -0.36 -13.89 -1.67
C LEU A 257 -0.78 -15.32 -1.33
N PHE A 258 -1.45 -15.53 -0.19
CA PHE A 258 -1.72 -16.87 0.33
C PHE A 258 -2.76 -17.66 -0.49
N SER A 259 -3.53 -16.95 -1.31
CA SER A 259 -4.44 -17.59 -2.28
C SER A 259 -3.72 -18.23 -3.48
N LEU A 260 -2.42 -17.96 -3.68
CA LEU A 260 -1.61 -18.53 -4.76
C LEU A 260 -1.08 -19.92 -4.37
N THR A 261 -1.98 -20.84 -4.02
CA THR A 261 -1.63 -22.19 -3.51
C THR A 261 -0.86 -23.05 -4.51
N TRP A 262 -0.88 -22.66 -5.79
CA TRP A 262 -0.17 -23.26 -6.92
C TRP A 262 1.21 -22.64 -7.20
N LEU A 263 1.63 -21.61 -6.46
CA LEU A 263 2.92 -20.95 -6.65
C LEU A 263 4.08 -21.90 -6.28
N GLU A 264 5.06 -22.07 -7.17
CA GLU A 264 6.24 -22.93 -6.94
C GLU A 264 7.49 -22.15 -6.52
N GLU A 265 7.64 -20.89 -6.92
CA GLU A 265 8.82 -20.08 -6.61
C GLU A 265 8.42 -18.68 -6.11
N LEU A 266 8.93 -18.30 -4.94
CA LEU A 266 8.68 -17.01 -4.31
C LEU A 266 9.99 -16.34 -3.90
N THR A 267 10.18 -15.09 -4.32
CA THR A 267 11.31 -14.25 -3.93
C THR A 267 10.81 -13.03 -3.17
N LEU A 268 11.28 -12.85 -1.93
CA LEU A 268 10.90 -11.75 -1.03
C LEU A 268 12.10 -10.85 -0.67
N ASP A 269 13.19 -10.95 -1.42
CA ASP A 269 14.49 -10.37 -1.04
C ASP A 269 14.45 -8.85 -0.83
N SER A 270 15.27 -8.36 0.10
CA SER A 270 15.47 -6.92 0.35
C SER A 270 14.17 -6.17 0.66
N ASN A 271 13.38 -6.71 1.60
CA ASN A 271 12.22 -6.06 2.21
C ASN A 271 12.42 -5.90 3.74
N ASP A 272 11.52 -5.21 4.41
CA ASP A 272 11.58 -4.89 5.84
C ASP A 272 10.76 -5.87 6.70
N ILE A 273 10.72 -7.15 6.32
CA ILE A 273 9.92 -8.19 6.99
C ILE A 273 10.66 -8.71 8.23
N GLU A 274 10.21 -8.31 9.42
CA GLU A 274 10.82 -8.76 10.68
C GLU A 274 10.34 -10.14 11.15
N ALA A 275 9.13 -10.51 10.76
CA ALA A 275 8.50 -11.80 11.07
C ALA A 275 7.72 -12.31 9.86
N LEU A 276 8.01 -13.53 9.43
CA LEU A 276 7.28 -14.18 8.35
C LEU A 276 5.93 -14.71 8.86
N SER A 277 4.84 -14.42 8.14
CA SER A 277 3.51 -14.90 8.51
C SER A 277 3.45 -16.45 8.53
N PRO A 278 2.83 -17.07 9.55
CA PRO A 278 2.53 -18.52 9.58
C PRO A 278 1.80 -19.02 8.33
N ARG A 279 1.03 -18.14 7.69
CA ARG A 279 0.26 -18.45 6.47
C ARG A 279 1.12 -18.77 5.25
N ILE A 280 2.45 -18.57 5.33
CA ILE A 280 3.37 -19.09 4.31
C ILE A 280 3.16 -20.61 4.09
N GLY A 281 2.72 -21.34 5.13
CA GLY A 281 2.36 -22.75 5.04
C GLY A 281 1.18 -23.06 4.12
N GLU A 282 0.40 -22.08 3.66
CA GLU A 282 -0.71 -22.26 2.69
C GLU A 282 -0.20 -22.44 1.25
N LEU A 283 1.04 -22.03 0.95
CA LEU A 283 1.66 -22.16 -0.37
C LEU A 283 2.16 -23.60 -0.59
N LYS A 284 1.23 -24.57 -0.69
CA LYS A 284 1.53 -26.01 -0.70
C LYS A 284 2.39 -26.47 -1.87
N ALA A 285 2.34 -25.76 -2.99
CA ALA A 285 3.16 -26.06 -4.17
C ALA A 285 4.58 -25.44 -4.11
N LEU A 286 4.92 -24.66 -3.08
CA LEU A 286 6.16 -23.89 -3.04
C LEU A 286 7.39 -24.80 -2.94
N ARG A 287 8.27 -24.68 -3.94
CA ARG A 287 9.52 -25.45 -4.10
C ARG A 287 10.76 -24.61 -3.85
N VAL A 288 10.72 -23.33 -4.19
CA VAL A 288 11.84 -22.40 -4.02
C VAL A 288 11.36 -21.18 -3.25
N LEU A 289 12.05 -20.88 -2.14
CA LEU A 289 11.78 -19.69 -1.34
C LEU A 289 13.09 -18.92 -1.09
N SER A 290 13.10 -17.66 -1.51
CA SER A 290 14.19 -16.73 -1.24
C SER A 290 13.74 -15.64 -0.28
N LEU A 291 14.43 -15.53 0.85
CA LEU A 291 14.17 -14.61 1.97
C LEU A 291 15.41 -13.75 2.25
N GLU A 292 16.14 -13.35 1.22
CA GLU A 292 17.45 -12.73 1.40
C GLU A 292 17.35 -11.29 1.89
N SER A 293 18.33 -10.85 2.67
CA SER A 293 18.41 -9.47 3.15
C SER A 293 17.15 -9.01 3.89
N LEU A 294 16.54 -9.91 4.68
CA LEU A 294 15.40 -9.59 5.53
C LEU A 294 15.82 -9.45 7.00
N PRO A 295 15.22 -8.51 7.76
CA PRO A 295 15.48 -8.36 9.19
C PRO A 295 14.76 -9.43 10.04
N LEU A 296 14.70 -10.67 9.56
CA LEU A 296 14.01 -11.78 10.22
C LEU A 296 14.66 -12.12 11.56
N THR A 297 13.87 -12.17 12.62
CA THR A 297 14.34 -12.63 13.95
C THR A 297 14.10 -14.11 14.18
N THR A 298 13.06 -14.66 13.56
CA THR A 298 12.64 -16.07 13.68
C THR A 298 11.95 -16.53 12.40
N LEU A 299 11.77 -17.85 12.27
CA LEU A 299 10.98 -18.47 11.20
C LEU A 299 9.76 -19.19 11.81
N PRO A 300 8.58 -19.12 11.18
CA PRO A 300 7.38 -19.81 11.66
C PRO A 300 7.51 -21.33 11.48
N VAL A 301 6.84 -22.10 12.35
CA VAL A 301 6.80 -23.57 12.28
C VAL A 301 6.15 -24.06 10.98
N GLU A 302 5.21 -23.29 10.44
CA GLU A 302 4.47 -23.58 9.22
C GLU A 302 5.36 -23.56 7.97
N LEU A 303 6.38 -22.70 7.93
CA LEU A 303 7.40 -22.74 6.87
C LEU A 303 8.12 -24.10 6.88
N CYS A 304 8.38 -24.63 8.07
CA CYS A 304 9.09 -25.88 8.24
C CYS A 304 8.26 -27.11 7.85
N ARG A 305 6.96 -26.93 7.58
CA ARG A 305 6.01 -27.98 7.18
C ARG A 305 5.57 -27.87 5.73
N LEU A 306 6.25 -27.06 4.92
CA LEU A 306 5.96 -26.96 3.49
C LEU A 306 6.29 -28.29 2.79
N PRO A 307 5.31 -28.94 2.15
CA PRO A 307 5.45 -30.33 1.70
C PRO A 307 6.27 -30.48 0.41
N ALA A 308 6.57 -29.38 -0.27
CA ALA A 308 7.27 -29.37 -1.56
C ALA A 308 8.55 -28.54 -1.56
N LEU A 309 8.92 -27.90 -0.44
CA LEU A 309 10.05 -26.96 -0.39
C LEU A 309 11.37 -27.70 -0.60
N GLN A 310 12.08 -27.36 -1.68
CA GLN A 310 13.33 -28.01 -2.10
C GLN A 310 14.55 -27.09 -1.93
N SER A 311 14.35 -25.78 -2.08
CA SER A 311 15.41 -24.78 -1.95
C SER A 311 14.97 -23.62 -1.07
N LEU A 312 15.79 -23.28 -0.07
CA LEU A 312 15.57 -22.15 0.84
C LEU A 312 16.83 -21.29 0.91
N SER A 313 16.67 -19.98 0.70
CA SER A 313 17.74 -19.01 0.89
C SER A 313 17.44 -18.04 2.03
N LEU A 314 18.36 -17.98 3.00
CA LEU A 314 18.35 -17.11 4.19
C LEU A 314 19.63 -16.26 4.25
N ARG A 315 20.19 -15.89 3.09
CA ARG A 315 21.40 -15.07 3.02
C ARG A 315 21.12 -13.66 3.53
N TYR A 316 22.12 -13.02 4.15
CA TYR A 316 22.02 -11.64 4.65
C TYR A 316 20.87 -11.39 5.65
N CYS A 317 20.41 -12.43 6.34
CA CYS A 317 19.40 -12.32 7.39
C CYS A 317 20.05 -12.05 8.75
N ASP A 318 20.56 -10.84 8.96
CA ASP A 318 21.47 -10.48 10.05
C ASP A 318 20.87 -10.68 11.46
N LYS A 319 19.54 -10.59 11.56
CA LYS A 319 18.82 -10.74 12.83
C LYS A 319 18.43 -12.20 13.14
N LEU A 320 18.66 -13.14 12.22
CA LEU A 320 18.28 -14.55 12.38
C LEU A 320 19.41 -15.31 13.06
N THR A 321 19.44 -15.27 14.40
CA THR A 321 20.53 -15.86 15.19
C THR A 321 20.42 -17.36 15.40
N ARG A 322 19.22 -17.93 15.19
CA ARG A 322 18.94 -19.37 15.35
C ARG A 322 17.88 -19.87 14.37
N LEU A 323 17.97 -21.15 14.03
CA LEU A 323 16.91 -21.88 13.32
C LEU A 323 15.96 -22.55 14.34
N PRO A 324 14.65 -22.63 14.08
CA PRO A 324 13.71 -23.31 14.98
C PRO A 324 13.95 -24.83 15.02
N ASP A 325 13.57 -25.51 16.11
CA ASP A 325 13.67 -26.98 16.20
C ASP A 325 12.85 -27.70 15.11
N ALA A 326 11.71 -27.11 14.77
CA ALA A 326 10.84 -27.56 13.69
C ALA A 326 11.52 -27.53 12.32
N PHE A 327 12.68 -26.87 12.14
CA PHE A 327 13.40 -26.87 10.86
C PHE A 327 13.74 -28.29 10.39
N SER A 328 13.84 -29.26 11.31
CA SER A 328 14.00 -30.69 11.00
C SER A 328 12.78 -31.34 10.32
N GLU A 329 11.61 -30.70 10.34
CA GLU A 329 10.37 -31.14 9.68
C GLU A 329 10.34 -30.82 8.18
N LEU A 330 11.36 -30.13 7.64
CA LEU A 330 11.49 -29.88 6.20
C LEU A 330 11.88 -31.15 5.44
N GLU A 331 10.89 -32.03 5.21
CA GLU A 331 11.09 -33.37 4.65
C GLU A 331 11.64 -33.38 3.21
N THR A 332 11.43 -32.30 2.46
CA THR A 332 11.80 -32.20 1.04
C THR A 332 12.98 -31.29 0.74
N LEU A 333 13.50 -30.57 1.74
CA LEU A 333 14.55 -29.57 1.52
C LEU A 333 15.84 -30.25 1.09
N GLU A 334 16.33 -29.89 -0.10
CA GLU A 334 17.56 -30.44 -0.68
C GLU A 334 18.71 -29.43 -0.70
N GLU A 335 18.39 -28.14 -0.70
CA GLU A 335 19.33 -27.06 -0.88
C GLU A 335 19.06 -25.90 0.09
N LEU A 336 20.10 -25.50 0.83
CA LEU A 336 20.01 -24.46 1.85
C LEU A 336 21.17 -23.47 1.74
N TYR A 337 20.82 -22.19 1.71
CA TYR A 337 21.78 -21.09 1.77
C TYR A 337 21.63 -20.34 3.09
N LEU A 338 22.70 -20.29 3.87
CA LEU A 338 22.74 -19.63 5.18
C LEU A 338 23.78 -18.53 5.22
N ASP A 339 23.58 -17.63 6.16
CA ASP A 339 24.54 -16.60 6.49
C ASP A 339 25.45 -17.01 7.66
N ALA A 340 26.76 -16.98 7.43
CA ALA A 340 27.77 -17.38 8.40
C ALA A 340 28.02 -16.32 9.49
N MET A 341 27.52 -15.09 9.35
CA MET A 341 27.65 -14.07 10.40
C MET A 341 26.45 -14.01 11.33
N ALA A 342 25.26 -14.39 10.83
CA ALA A 342 24.02 -14.24 11.58
C ALA A 342 23.86 -15.28 12.69
N LEU A 343 24.13 -16.55 12.39
CA LEU A 343 23.97 -17.65 13.36
C LEU A 343 25.05 -17.55 14.44
N GLU A 344 24.82 -18.07 15.66
CA GLU A 344 25.88 -18.07 16.69
C GLU A 344 26.83 -19.27 16.54
N ASP A 345 26.27 -20.46 16.30
CA ASP A 345 26.97 -21.76 16.21
C ASP A 345 26.51 -22.58 14.98
N PHE A 346 27.13 -23.75 14.76
CA PHE A 346 26.59 -24.72 13.80
C PHE A 346 25.19 -25.19 14.25
N PRO A 347 24.14 -24.95 13.46
CA PRO A 347 22.77 -25.32 13.83
C PRO A 347 22.59 -26.84 13.81
N GLN A 348 22.57 -27.47 14.99
CA GLN A 348 22.45 -28.93 15.14
C GLN A 348 21.17 -29.49 14.50
N VAL A 349 20.13 -28.66 14.33
CA VAL A 349 18.89 -29.06 13.63
C VAL A 349 19.14 -29.51 12.18
N LEU A 350 20.18 -29.00 11.52
CA LEU A 350 20.51 -29.40 10.14
C LEU A 350 20.93 -30.88 10.04
N LEU A 351 21.45 -31.46 11.12
CA LEU A 351 21.81 -32.89 11.17
C LEU A 351 20.59 -33.81 11.08
N ARG A 352 19.40 -33.28 11.38
CA ARG A 352 18.13 -34.01 11.37
C ARG A 352 17.35 -33.85 10.05
N LEU A 353 17.86 -33.07 9.10
CA LEU A 353 17.21 -32.88 7.81
C LEU A 353 17.37 -34.12 6.93
N PRO A 354 16.28 -34.79 6.53
CA PRO A 354 16.35 -36.12 5.91
C PRO A 354 16.86 -36.10 4.47
N ARG A 355 16.71 -34.98 3.76
CA ARG A 355 17.02 -34.88 2.31
C ARG A 355 18.00 -33.78 1.94
N LEU A 356 18.60 -33.09 2.92
CA LEU A 356 19.51 -31.99 2.63
C LEU A 356 20.80 -32.50 1.97
N LYS A 357 21.01 -32.08 0.72
CA LYS A 357 22.15 -32.50 -0.12
C LYS A 357 23.17 -31.37 -0.31
N LYS A 358 22.73 -30.12 -0.27
CA LYS A 358 23.54 -28.95 -0.57
C LYS A 358 23.44 -27.92 0.54
N LEU A 359 24.58 -27.51 1.09
CA LEU A 359 24.65 -26.51 2.16
C LEU A 359 25.68 -25.43 1.83
N TRP A 360 25.22 -24.20 1.70
CA TRP A 360 26.04 -23.07 1.29
C TRP A 360 26.07 -22.00 2.38
N TRP A 361 27.27 -21.56 2.73
CA TRP A 361 27.50 -20.53 3.75
C TRP A 361 27.99 -19.24 3.10
N TRP A 362 27.27 -18.13 3.32
CA TRP A 362 27.60 -16.79 2.81
C TRP A 362 28.19 -15.90 3.90
N ARG A 363 28.88 -14.82 3.48
CA ARG A 363 29.54 -13.85 4.36
C ARG A 363 30.45 -14.51 5.40
N PHE A 364 31.38 -15.34 4.97
CA PHE A 364 32.32 -15.95 5.92
C PHE A 364 33.47 -15.01 6.34
N PHE A 365 33.54 -13.78 5.81
CA PHE A 365 34.53 -12.80 6.28
C PHE A 365 34.41 -12.63 7.80
N GLN A 366 35.54 -12.54 8.50
CA GLN A 366 35.62 -12.40 9.96
C GLN A 366 35.10 -13.60 10.77
N THR A 367 34.79 -14.76 10.14
CA THR A 367 34.47 -16.00 10.89
C THR A 367 35.71 -16.49 11.65
N PRO A 368 35.68 -16.66 12.98
CA PRO A 368 36.82 -17.16 13.74
C PRO A 368 37.18 -18.61 13.35
N PRO A 369 38.47 -19.01 13.42
CA PRO A 369 38.90 -20.37 13.08
C PRO A 369 38.13 -21.48 13.83
N ALA A 370 37.87 -21.29 15.13
CA ALA A 370 37.12 -22.26 15.94
C ALA A 370 35.68 -22.46 15.43
N ARG A 371 35.04 -21.37 14.98
CA ARG A 371 33.70 -21.43 14.41
C ARG A 371 33.70 -22.15 13.07
N LEU A 372 34.69 -21.88 12.23
CA LEU A 372 34.86 -22.57 10.95
C LEU A 372 35.12 -24.07 11.14
N GLU A 373 35.89 -24.46 12.16
CA GLU A 373 36.04 -25.86 12.57
C GLU A 373 34.71 -26.49 12.96
N ALA A 374 33.87 -25.78 13.73
CA ALA A 374 32.55 -26.24 14.11
C ALA A 374 31.63 -26.42 12.89
N LEU A 375 31.66 -25.51 11.92
CA LEU A 375 30.90 -25.62 10.68
C LEU A 375 31.34 -26.85 9.87
N VAL A 376 32.64 -27.05 9.68
CA VAL A 376 33.21 -28.21 8.98
C VAL A 376 32.87 -29.52 9.71
N ALA A 377 33.00 -29.55 11.04
CA ALA A 377 32.67 -30.71 11.85
C ALA A 377 31.17 -31.04 11.79
N GLY A 378 30.30 -30.03 11.78
CA GLY A 378 28.87 -30.18 11.58
C GLY A 378 28.55 -30.78 10.21
N MET A 379 29.10 -30.22 9.13
CA MET A 379 28.95 -30.73 7.77
C MET A 379 29.42 -32.18 7.62
N ALA A 380 30.53 -32.54 8.25
CA ALA A 380 31.05 -33.92 8.22
C ALA A 380 30.13 -34.95 8.90
N ARG A 381 29.23 -34.51 9.80
CA ARG A 381 28.25 -35.37 10.46
C ARG A 381 26.95 -35.53 9.66
N MET A 382 26.80 -34.83 8.54
CA MET A 382 25.60 -34.88 7.72
C MET A 382 25.70 -36.03 6.70
N PRO A 383 24.91 -37.12 6.84
CA PRO A 383 25.10 -38.32 6.03
C PRO A 383 24.71 -38.15 4.56
N GLY A 384 23.80 -37.22 4.25
CA GLY A 384 23.31 -36.96 2.89
C GLY A 384 23.99 -35.81 2.16
N LEU A 385 24.94 -35.12 2.80
CA LEU A 385 25.54 -33.92 2.25
C LEU A 385 26.51 -34.27 1.12
N THR A 386 26.25 -33.73 -0.07
CA THR A 386 27.04 -33.98 -1.28
C THR A 386 27.68 -32.71 -1.83
N HIS A 387 27.10 -31.55 -1.55
CA HIS A 387 27.63 -30.26 -1.97
C HIS A 387 27.73 -29.35 -0.75
N ALA A 388 28.87 -28.73 -0.57
CA ALA A 388 29.04 -27.71 0.46
C ALA A 388 29.89 -26.57 -0.06
N GLY A 389 29.84 -25.42 0.60
CA GLY A 389 30.72 -24.33 0.21
C GLY A 389 30.63 -23.10 1.08
N PHE A 390 31.64 -22.26 0.93
CA PHE A 390 31.78 -20.96 1.59
C PHE A 390 31.89 -19.88 0.51
N PHE A 391 31.15 -18.79 0.67
CA PHE A 391 31.03 -17.69 -0.30
C PHE A 391 31.22 -16.33 0.37
N GLN A 392 31.78 -15.37 -0.37
CA GLN A 392 32.00 -13.99 0.08
C GLN A 392 32.78 -13.91 1.39
N GLY A 393 34.09 -13.93 1.29
CA GLY A 393 34.95 -13.71 2.44
C GLY A 393 36.41 -13.51 2.03
N ASN A 394 37.32 -13.62 2.99
CA ASN A 394 38.74 -13.60 2.72
C ASN A 394 39.35 -14.85 3.37
N LEU A 395 39.87 -15.76 2.55
CA LEU A 395 40.38 -17.04 3.04
C LEU A 395 41.88 -16.93 3.31
N THR A 396 42.25 -16.89 4.58
CA THR A 396 43.64 -17.02 5.00
C THR A 396 44.03 -18.49 5.20
N ALA A 397 43.15 -19.30 5.80
CA ALA A 397 43.24 -20.77 5.83
C ALA A 397 41.90 -21.42 6.27
N LEU A 398 41.52 -22.55 5.67
CA LEU A 398 40.49 -23.45 6.24
C LEU A 398 41.08 -24.38 7.32
N PRO A 399 40.28 -24.98 8.22
CA PRO A 399 40.78 -25.93 9.21
C PRO A 399 41.41 -27.19 8.58
N GLY A 400 42.27 -27.87 9.33
CA GLY A 400 43.04 -29.03 8.84
C GLY A 400 42.24 -30.33 8.71
N ASN A 401 41.01 -30.39 9.23
CA ASN A 401 40.22 -31.61 9.36
C ASN A 401 39.21 -31.83 8.21
N LEU A 402 39.44 -31.23 7.05
CA LEU A 402 38.55 -31.34 5.87
C LEU A 402 38.47 -32.74 5.29
N SER A 403 39.41 -33.63 5.61
CA SER A 403 39.36 -35.05 5.24
C SER A 403 38.10 -35.77 5.75
N ARG A 404 37.44 -35.22 6.78
CA ARG A 404 36.15 -35.71 7.27
C ARG A 404 34.99 -35.48 6.30
N LEU A 405 35.15 -34.57 5.34
CA LEU A 405 34.16 -34.30 4.29
C LEU A 405 34.26 -35.29 3.11
N ALA A 406 34.55 -36.56 3.42
CA ALA A 406 34.85 -37.59 2.42
C ALA A 406 33.67 -37.93 1.49
N GLY A 407 32.43 -37.64 1.92
CA GLY A 407 31.21 -37.88 1.13
C GLY A 407 30.86 -36.78 0.13
N LEU A 408 31.61 -35.67 0.09
CA LEU A 408 31.30 -34.56 -0.80
C LEU A 408 31.67 -34.88 -2.26
N LYS A 409 30.73 -34.53 -3.15
CA LYS A 409 30.94 -34.47 -4.61
C LYS A 409 31.49 -33.11 -5.02
N GLN A 410 31.10 -32.05 -4.31
CA GLN A 410 31.54 -30.71 -4.58
C GLN A 410 31.77 -29.91 -3.30
N PHE A 411 32.89 -29.20 -3.26
CA PHE A 411 33.19 -28.20 -2.25
C PHE A 411 33.54 -26.89 -2.94
N LYS A 412 32.63 -25.91 -2.90
CA LYS A 412 32.77 -24.63 -3.62
C LYS A 412 33.28 -23.52 -2.69
N LEU A 413 34.29 -22.80 -3.16
CA LEU A 413 34.83 -21.60 -2.53
C LEU A 413 34.61 -20.40 -3.46
N GLY A 414 33.53 -19.65 -3.20
CA GLY A 414 33.16 -18.45 -3.94
C GLY A 414 33.95 -17.24 -3.46
N LEU A 415 35.20 -17.15 -3.91
CA LEU A 415 36.19 -16.17 -3.45
C LEU A 415 36.90 -15.47 -4.61
N ASP A 416 37.21 -14.19 -4.42
CA ASP A 416 37.96 -13.39 -5.40
C ASP A 416 39.42 -13.85 -5.52
N ARG A 417 40.05 -14.26 -4.41
CA ARG A 417 41.42 -14.78 -4.39
C ARG A 417 41.62 -15.82 -3.30
N VAL A 418 42.11 -17.00 -3.68
CA VAL A 418 42.64 -18.04 -2.77
C VAL A 418 44.12 -18.24 -3.09
N PRO A 419 45.04 -18.21 -2.11
CA PRO A 419 46.46 -18.44 -2.37
C PRO A 419 46.69 -19.81 -3.06
N PRO A 420 47.53 -19.91 -4.11
CA PRO A 420 47.78 -21.18 -4.80
C PRO A 420 48.27 -22.30 -3.87
N ALA A 421 49.07 -21.96 -2.86
CA ALA A 421 49.53 -22.90 -1.84
C ALA A 421 48.36 -23.48 -1.02
N GLU A 422 47.36 -22.66 -0.72
CA GLU A 422 46.17 -23.07 -0.01
C GLU A 422 45.27 -23.94 -0.90
N VAL A 423 45.08 -23.58 -2.17
CA VAL A 423 44.35 -24.44 -3.13
C VAL A 423 44.95 -25.85 -3.16
N LYS A 424 46.28 -25.95 -3.30
CA LYS A 424 46.97 -27.25 -3.32
C LYS A 424 46.79 -28.04 -2.01
N ARG A 425 46.79 -27.35 -0.85
CA ARG A 425 46.51 -27.98 0.45
C ARG A 425 45.09 -28.52 0.51
N LEU A 426 44.11 -27.75 0.02
CA LEU A 426 42.70 -28.14 0.01
C LEU A 426 42.42 -29.30 -0.95
N GLU A 427 43.04 -29.31 -2.13
CA GLU A 427 42.96 -30.42 -3.08
C GLU A 427 43.48 -31.73 -2.48
N ALA A 428 44.52 -31.66 -1.65
CA ALA A 428 45.05 -32.82 -0.94
C ALA A 428 44.17 -33.27 0.24
N ALA A 429 43.38 -32.37 0.82
CA ALA A 429 42.56 -32.63 2.01
C ALA A 429 41.11 -33.07 1.68
N LEU A 430 40.62 -32.76 0.49
CA LEU A 430 39.26 -33.07 0.03
C LEU A 430 39.26 -34.27 -0.94
N PRO A 431 38.09 -34.88 -1.22
CA PRO A 431 37.98 -35.91 -2.23
C PRO A 431 38.50 -35.42 -3.61
N PRO A 432 39.12 -36.31 -4.41
CA PRO A 432 39.65 -35.94 -5.73
C PRO A 432 38.58 -35.30 -6.62
N GLY A 433 38.90 -34.15 -7.23
CA GLY A 433 38.00 -33.43 -8.13
C GLY A 433 36.83 -32.69 -7.45
N CYS A 434 36.74 -32.71 -6.12
CA CYS A 434 35.68 -32.08 -5.34
C CYS A 434 35.78 -30.55 -5.27
N LEU A 435 37.00 -30.00 -5.20
CA LEU A 435 37.21 -28.57 -5.00
C LEU A 435 36.82 -27.75 -6.25
N ARG A 436 36.09 -26.66 -6.04
CA ARG A 436 35.80 -25.61 -7.03
C ARG A 436 36.12 -24.24 -6.42
N VAL A 437 36.98 -23.47 -7.07
CA VAL A 437 37.37 -22.13 -6.62
C VAL A 437 36.88 -21.10 -7.64
N GLY A 438 36.28 -20.02 -7.15
CA GLY A 438 35.70 -18.95 -7.97
C GLY A 438 34.18 -18.83 -7.79
N TYR A 439 33.66 -17.69 -8.25
CA TYR A 439 32.23 -17.38 -8.22
C TYR A 439 31.40 -18.25 -9.16
#